data_AF-A0AAW1ISL0-F1
#
_entry.id   AF-A0AAW1ISL0-F1
#
_cell.length_a   1.000
_cell.length_b   1.000
_cell.length_c   1.000
_cell.angle_alpha   90.00
_cell.angle_beta   90.00
_cell.angle_gamma   90.00
#
_symmetry.space_group_name_H-M   'P 1'
#
loop_
_entity.id
_entity.type
_entity.pdbx_description
1 polymer ?
#
loop_
_entity_poly.entity_id
_entity_poly.type
_entity_poly.pdbx_seq_one_letter_code
_entity_poly.pdbx_strand_id
1 'polypeptide(L)'
;MDSTQYILKSLRQDITQNHLQLKALIQDINACVGPISELHSLNSAGRAKISSLRKFIDNFGDIAKENKDTELLKEVVCQREQLKKSMDDFKKANIKSMLTIEKNMKEELMKNVNEETNLRQRQKRDKENLVKRIQPREVPKRWTPW
;
A
#
# COMPACT_ATOMS: atom_id res chain seq x y z
N MET A 1 41.57 -1.59 23.91
CA MET A 1 40.46 -0.62 24.08
C MET A 1 39.85 -0.15 22.75
N ASP A 2 40.50 -0.34 21.59
CA ASP A 2 40.05 0.23 20.31
C ASP A 2 38.92 -0.57 19.59
N SER A 3 38.90 -1.90 19.71
CA SER A 3 37.96 -2.76 18.97
C SER A 3 36.49 -2.59 19.41
N THR A 4 36.22 -2.54 20.72
CA THR A 4 34.85 -2.38 21.24
C THR A 4 34.24 -1.03 20.88
N GLN A 5 35.04 0.04 20.94
CA GLN A 5 34.62 1.39 20.52
C GLN A 5 34.25 1.41 19.04
N TYR A 6 35.05 0.77 18.19
CA TYR A 6 34.76 0.63 16.76
C TYR A 6 33.46 -0.15 16.51
N ILE A 7 33.26 -1.28 17.19
CA ILE A 7 32.03 -2.09 17.08
C ILE A 7 30.80 -1.29 17.48
N LEU A 8 30.86 -0.55 18.60
CA LEU A 8 29.77 0.30 19.06
C LEU A 8 29.44 1.41 18.06
N LYS A 9 30.46 2.02 17.46
CA LYS A 9 30.26 3.03 16.41
C LYS A 9 29.57 2.43 15.19
N SER A 10 30.00 1.26 14.72
CA SER A 10 29.37 0.55 13.62
C SER A 10 27.91 0.21 13.93
N LEU A 11 27.64 -0.32 15.13
CA LEU A 11 26.27 -0.66 15.54
C LEU A 11 25.35 0.55 15.57
N ARG A 12 25.81 1.68 16.12
CA ARG A 12 25.03 2.94 16.11
C ARG A 12 24.72 3.38 14.69
N GLN A 13 25.69 3.29 13.78
CA GLN A 13 25.48 3.64 12.37
C GLN A 13 24.47 2.69 11.70
N ASP A 14 24.59 1.38 11.92
CA ASP A 14 23.68 0.38 11.36
C ASP A 14 22.26 0.55 11.89
N ILE A 15 22.10 0.81 13.20
CA ILE A 15 20.80 1.10 13.81
C ILE A 15 20.19 2.36 13.22
N THR A 16 20.96 3.45 13.13
CA THR A 16 20.51 4.73 12.55
C THR A 16 20.06 4.55 11.11
N GLN A 17 20.88 3.86 10.30
CA GLN A 17 20.59 3.61 8.89
C GLN A 17 19.32 2.79 8.71
N ASN A 18 19.16 1.70 9.48
CA ASN A 18 17.96 0.88 9.38
C ASN A 18 16.71 1.61 9.88
N HIS A 19 16.82 2.49 10.88
CA HIS A 19 15.71 3.35 11.30
C HIS A 19 15.28 4.32 10.19
N LEU A 20 16.22 4.97 9.52
CA LEU A 20 15.93 5.89 8.42
C LEU A 20 15.28 5.16 7.24
N GLN A 21 15.83 4.00 6.87
CA GLN A 21 15.26 3.17 5.80
C GLN A 21 13.86 2.65 6.15
N LEU A 22 13.62 2.25 7.41
CA LEU A 22 12.29 1.84 7.85
C LEU A 22 11.30 3.02 7.77
N LYS A 23 11.71 4.22 8.17
CA LYS A 23 10.86 5.43 8.04
C LYS A 23 10.52 5.76 6.58
N ALA A 24 11.49 5.65 5.67
CA ALA A 24 11.25 5.83 4.24
C ALA A 24 10.24 4.80 3.73
N LEU A 25 10.43 3.52 4.06
CA LEU A 25 9.48 2.45 3.69
C LEU A 25 8.07 2.70 4.25
N ILE A 26 7.94 3.24 5.47
CA ILE A 26 6.64 3.61 6.03
C ILE A 26 5.98 4.73 5.22
N GLN A 27 6.76 5.71 4.73
CA GLN A 27 6.24 6.76 3.86
C GLN A 27 5.79 6.19 2.51
N ASP A 28 6.61 5.33 1.90
CA ASP A 28 6.28 4.67 0.64
C ASP A 28 5.01 3.81 0.77
N ILE A 29 4.88 3.06 1.86
CA ILE A 29 3.66 2.29 2.15
C ILE A 29 2.47 3.24 2.25
N ASN A 30 2.55 4.33 3.01
CA ASN A 30 1.44 5.28 3.13
C ASN A 30 1.03 5.93 1.80
N ALA A 31 1.96 6.06 0.86
CA ALA A 31 1.72 6.58 -0.48
C ALA A 31 1.29 5.49 -1.49
N CYS A 32 1.39 4.22 -1.13
CA CYS A 32 1.05 3.09 -1.99
C CYS A 32 -0.46 3.00 -2.23
N VAL A 33 -0.89 3.54 -3.37
CA VAL A 33 -2.23 3.37 -3.96
C VAL A 33 -2.25 2.37 -5.12
N GLY A 34 -1.07 1.84 -5.46
CA GLY A 34 -0.84 0.91 -6.57
C GLY A 34 -1.27 -0.53 -6.28
N PRO A 35 -0.77 -1.51 -7.07
CA PRO A 35 -1.17 -2.90 -6.94
C PRO A 35 -0.74 -3.50 -5.61
N ILE A 36 -1.50 -4.47 -5.12
CA ILE A 36 -1.22 -5.17 -3.86
C ILE A 36 0.16 -5.85 -3.83
N SER A 37 0.70 -6.24 -4.99
CA SER A 37 2.04 -6.80 -5.13
C SER A 37 3.14 -5.82 -4.71
N GLU A 38 2.97 -4.53 -5.02
CA GLU A 38 3.90 -3.47 -4.60
C GLU A 38 3.87 -3.31 -3.09
N LEU A 39 2.67 -3.24 -2.50
CA LEU A 39 2.49 -3.21 -1.05
C LEU A 39 3.16 -4.43 -0.38
N HIS A 40 3.02 -5.63 -0.94
CA HIS A 40 3.68 -6.83 -0.42
C HIS A 40 5.21 -6.75 -0.44
N SER A 41 5.78 -6.18 -1.51
CA SER A 41 7.23 -5.95 -1.62
C SER A 41 7.73 -4.97 -0.55
N LEU A 42 7.07 -3.83 -0.42
CA LEU A 42 7.36 -2.83 0.61
C LEU A 42 7.26 -3.43 2.03
N ASN A 43 6.23 -4.23 2.27
CA ASN A 43 6.03 -4.90 3.56
C ASN A 43 7.13 -5.91 3.86
N SER A 44 7.60 -6.64 2.85
CA SER A 44 8.72 -7.58 2.98
C SER A 44 10.01 -6.84 3.36
N ALA A 45 10.32 -5.76 2.64
CA ALA A 45 11.48 -4.92 2.93
C ALA A 45 11.40 -4.32 4.35
N GLY A 46 10.24 -3.79 4.75
CA GLY A 46 10.03 -3.24 6.09
C GLY A 46 10.24 -4.26 7.20
N ARG A 47 9.71 -5.48 7.03
CA ARG A 47 9.95 -6.61 7.96
C ARG A 47 11.44 -6.95 8.06
N ALA A 48 12.17 -6.96 6.95
CA ALA A 48 13.61 -7.21 6.96
C ALA A 48 14.39 -6.16 7.76
N LYS A 49 14.00 -4.88 7.66
CA LYS A 49 14.59 -3.79 8.46
C LYS A 49 14.28 -3.92 9.95
N ILE A 50 13.04 -4.25 10.31
CA ILE A 50 12.65 -4.52 11.70
C ILE A 50 13.48 -5.68 12.30
N SER A 51 13.64 -6.78 11.55
CA SER A 51 14.47 -7.91 11.98
C SER A 51 15.93 -7.51 12.19
N SER A 52 16.48 -6.71 11.28
CA SER A 52 17.85 -6.20 11.40
C SER A 52 18.03 -5.30 12.62
N LEU A 53 17.08 -4.38 12.86
CA LEU A 53 17.08 -3.50 14.03
C LEU A 53 17.06 -4.28 15.34
N ARG A 54 16.21 -5.32 15.46
CA ARG A 54 16.20 -6.19 16.65
C ARG A 54 17.58 -6.79 16.90
N LYS A 55 18.17 -7.41 15.87
CA LYS A 55 19.49 -8.03 15.98
C LYS A 55 20.57 -7.04 16.42
N PHE A 56 20.62 -5.85 15.83
CA PHE A 56 21.65 -4.86 16.18
C PHE A 56 21.44 -4.27 17.57
N ILE A 57 20.19 -3.99 17.96
CA ILE A 57 19.87 -3.48 19.29
C ILE A 57 20.15 -4.52 20.38
N ASP A 58 19.88 -5.80 20.11
CA ASP A 58 20.20 -6.87 21.07
C ASP A 58 21.71 -7.04 21.22
N ASN A 59 22.48 -7.06 20.12
CA ASN A 59 23.94 -7.08 20.18
C ASN A 59 24.51 -5.85 20.93
N PHE A 60 23.95 -4.67 20.68
CA PHE A 60 24.33 -3.47 21.43
C PHE A 60 24.01 -3.64 22.93
N GLY A 61 22.84 -4.19 23.25
CA GLY A 61 22.44 -4.52 24.62
C GLY A 61 23.42 -5.47 25.31
N ASP A 62 23.92 -6.48 24.62
CA ASP A 62 24.86 -7.46 25.19
C ASP A 62 26.22 -6.82 25.48
N ILE A 63 26.76 -6.03 24.54
CA ILE A 63 27.99 -5.26 24.75
C ILE A 63 27.83 -4.27 25.92
N ALA A 64 26.69 -3.59 26.03
CA ALA A 64 26.44 -2.64 27.12
C ALA A 64 26.42 -3.34 28.49
N LYS A 65 25.82 -4.54 28.59
CA LYS A 65 25.79 -5.36 29.80
C LYS A 65 27.18 -5.89 30.18
N GLU A 66 27.94 -6.41 29.22
CA GLU A 66 29.30 -6.92 29.45
C GLU A 66 30.23 -5.84 30.00
N ASN A 67 30.10 -4.62 29.49
CA ASN A 67 30.88 -3.47 29.96
C ASN A 67 30.32 -2.84 31.25
N LYS A 68 29.14 -3.27 31.73
CA LYS A 68 28.41 -2.68 32.86
C LYS A 68 28.23 -1.15 32.71
N ASP A 69 28.09 -0.69 31.48
CA ASP A 69 28.00 0.73 31.16
C ASP A 69 26.54 1.19 31.19
N THR A 70 26.19 1.96 32.21
CA THR A 70 24.83 2.46 32.41
C THR A 70 24.37 3.43 31.33
N GLU A 71 25.27 4.20 30.72
CA GLU A 71 24.90 5.14 29.66
C GLU A 71 24.60 4.39 28.36
N LEU A 72 25.39 3.36 28.02
CA LEU A 72 25.08 2.49 26.89
C LEU A 72 23.75 1.74 27.11
N LEU A 73 23.47 1.29 28.33
CA LEU A 73 22.20 0.65 28.65
C LEU A 73 21.00 1.59 28.46
N LYS A 74 21.11 2.87 28.88
CA LYS A 74 20.07 3.87 28.62
C LYS A 74 19.85 4.10 27.13
N GLU A 75 20.93 4.16 26.35
CA GLU A 75 20.84 4.30 24.90
C GLU A 75 20.10 3.11 24.27
N VAL A 76 20.44 1.87 24.67
CA VAL A 76 19.75 0.66 24.20
C VAL A 76 18.25 0.70 24.51
N VAL A 77 17.86 1.18 25.69
CA VAL A 77 16.44 1.36 26.05
C VAL A 77 15.76 2.35 25.09
N CYS A 78 16.40 3.49 24.82
CA CYS A 78 15.89 4.48 23.86
C CYS A 78 15.70 3.88 22.45
N GLN A 79 16.69 3.11 21.97
CA GLN A 79 16.59 2.44 20.66
C GLN A 79 15.44 1.42 20.62
N ARG A 80 15.21 0.68 21.71
CA ARG A 80 14.07 -0.26 21.81
C ARG A 80 12.72 0.47 21.76
N GLU A 81 12.60 1.59 22.45
CA GLU A 81 11.39 2.42 22.40
C GLU A 81 11.15 3.01 21.01
N GLN A 82 12.21 3.48 20.34
CA GLN A 82 12.13 3.98 18.97
C GLN A 82 11.72 2.87 17.99
N LEU A 83 12.25 1.66 18.13
CA LEU A 83 11.84 0.50 17.35
C LEU A 83 10.37 0.16 17.58
N LYS A 84 9.91 0.15 18.83
CA LYS A 84 8.50 -0.11 19.16
C LYS A 84 7.58 0.88 18.45
N LYS A 85 7.86 2.18 18.55
CA LYS A 85 7.11 3.23 17.86
C LYS A 85 7.10 3.01 16.34
N SER A 86 8.27 2.75 15.75
CA SER A 86 8.41 2.51 14.31
C SER A 86 7.63 1.27 13.84
N MET A 87 7.58 0.21 14.65
CA MET A 87 6.79 -0.99 14.35
C MET A 87 5.29 -0.71 14.38
N ASP A 88 4.80 0.11 15.31
CA ASP A 88 3.39 0.48 15.38
C ASP A 88 2.99 1.38 14.21
N ASP A 89 3.83 2.33 13.83
CA ASP A 89 3.62 3.18 12.65
C ASP A 89 3.65 2.36 11.36
N PHE A 90 4.56 1.39 11.27
CA PHE A 90 4.61 0.44 10.15
C PHE A 90 3.31 -0.35 10.04
N LYS A 91 2.80 -0.93 11.13
CA LYS A 91 1.51 -1.65 11.12
C LYS A 91 0.35 -0.75 10.68
N LYS A 92 0.29 0.49 11.19
CA LYS A 92 -0.76 1.45 10.82
C LYS A 92 -0.72 1.79 9.33
N ALA A 93 0.48 2.05 8.79
CA ALA A 93 0.67 2.31 7.37
C ALA A 93 0.20 1.12 6.52
N ASN A 94 0.60 -0.11 6.90
CA ASN A 94 0.18 -1.34 6.22
C ASN A 94 -1.36 -1.46 6.13
N ILE A 95 -2.04 -1.30 7.26
CA ILE A 95 -3.52 -1.41 7.34
C ILE A 95 -4.17 -0.33 6.48
N LYS A 96 -3.72 0.93 6.61
CA LYS A 96 -4.27 2.06 5.87
C LYS A 96 -4.15 1.87 4.36
N SER A 97 -2.99 1.44 3.88
CA SER A 97 -2.75 1.26 2.45
C SER A 97 -3.51 0.08 1.89
N MET A 98 -3.60 -1.03 2.63
CA MET A 98 -4.44 -2.17 2.26
C MET A 98 -5.92 -1.74 2.06
N LEU A 99 -6.49 -1.02 3.03
CA LEU A 99 -7.88 -0.52 2.93
C LEU A 99 -8.06 0.44 1.74
N THR A 100 -7.05 1.26 1.45
CA THR A 100 -7.10 2.20 0.32
C THR A 100 -7.09 1.46 -1.01
N ILE A 101 -6.24 0.45 -1.15
CA ILE A 101 -6.17 -0.40 -2.34
C ILE A 101 -7.49 -1.15 -2.54
N GLU A 102 -8.03 -1.80 -1.50
CA GLU A 102 -9.30 -2.53 -1.56
C GLU A 102 -10.47 -1.61 -1.97
N LYS A 103 -10.51 -0.39 -1.42
CA LYS A 103 -11.50 0.61 -1.78
C LYS A 103 -11.40 0.99 -3.26
N ASN A 104 -10.19 1.28 -3.74
CA ASN A 104 -9.96 1.65 -5.15
C ASN A 104 -10.36 0.52 -6.10
N MET A 105 -9.97 -0.73 -5.79
CA MET A 105 -10.36 -1.90 -6.58
C MET A 105 -11.88 -2.06 -6.66
N LYS A 106 -12.60 -1.86 -5.54
CA LYS A 106 -14.06 -1.92 -5.52
C LYS A 106 -14.69 -0.80 -6.37
N GLU A 107 -14.16 0.41 -6.29
CA GLU A 107 -14.65 1.55 -7.08
C GLU A 107 -14.43 1.35 -8.58
N GLU A 108 -13.28 0.80 -8.99
CA GLU A 108 -13.01 0.45 -10.39
C GLU A 108 -13.97 -0.62 -10.92
N LEU A 109 -14.21 -1.68 -10.15
CA LEU A 109 -15.19 -2.71 -10.52
C LEU A 109 -16.60 -2.12 -10.69
N MET A 110 -17.03 -1.21 -9.82
CA MET A 110 -18.35 -0.57 -9.92
C MET A 110 -18.45 0.38 -11.13
N LYS A 111 -17.39 1.12 -11.47
CA LYS A 111 -17.34 1.97 -12.67
C LYS A 111 -17.52 1.13 -13.94
N ASN A 112 -16.82 0.01 -14.05
CA ASN A 112 -16.91 -0.89 -15.20
C ASN A 112 -18.34 -1.45 -15.38
N VAL A 113 -19.01 -1.84 -14.29
CA VAL A 113 -20.41 -2.30 -14.33
C VAL A 113 -21.33 -1.20 -14.84
N ASN A 114 -21.17 0.04 -14.37
CA ASN A 114 -22.00 1.18 -14.79
C ASN A 114 -21.77 1.53 -16.26
N GLU A 115 -20.54 1.50 -16.75
CA GLU A 115 -20.25 1.73 -18.17
C GLU A 115 -20.84 0.64 -19.05
N GLU A 116 -20.71 -0.63 -18.68
CA GLU A 116 -21.27 -1.74 -19.45
C GLU A 116 -22.81 -1.72 -19.46
N THR A 117 -23.45 -1.42 -18.33
CA THR A 117 -24.92 -1.26 -18.27
C THR A 117 -25.38 -0.04 -19.08
N ASN A 118 -24.65 1.07 -19.04
CA ASN A 118 -24.96 2.24 -19.87
C ASN A 118 -24.81 1.93 -21.36
N LEU A 119 -23.77 1.20 -21.78
CA LEU A 119 -23.58 0.76 -23.17
C LEU A 119 -24.70 -0.18 -23.62
N ARG A 120 -25.06 -1.18 -22.79
CA ARG A 120 -26.19 -2.09 -23.07
C ARG A 120 -27.52 -1.35 -23.16
N GLN A 121 -27.77 -0.37 -22.28
CA GLN A 121 -28.98 0.46 -22.33
C GLN A 121 -29.03 1.32 -23.61
N ARG A 122 -27.91 1.92 -24.03
CA ARG A 122 -27.81 2.69 -25.28
C ARG A 122 -28.13 1.80 -26.49
N GLN A 123 -27.50 0.63 -26.59
CA GLN A 123 -27.76 -0.33 -27.68
C GLN A 123 -29.22 -0.79 -27.72
N LYS A 124 -29.86 -0.99 -26.55
CA LYS A 124 -31.29 -1.35 -26.49
C LYS A 124 -32.18 -0.23 -27.03
N ARG A 125 -31.93 1.03 -26.65
CA ARG A 125 -32.67 2.20 -27.16
C ARG A 125 -32.50 2.36 -28.67
N ASP A 126 -31.30 2.14 -29.21
CA ASP A 126 -31.05 2.26 -30.64
C ASP A 126 -31.79 1.19 -31.44
N LYS A 127 -31.85 -0.05 -30.94
CA LYS A 127 -32.67 -1.12 -31.54
C LYS A 127 -34.16 -0.78 -31.52
N GLU A 128 -34.68 -0.28 -30.40
CA GLU A 128 -36.10 0.14 -30.29
C GLU A 128 -36.43 1.30 -31.24
N ASN A 129 -35.52 2.27 -31.40
CA ASN A 129 -35.69 3.37 -32.35
C ASN A 129 -35.65 2.91 -33.82
N LEU A 130 -34.87 1.87 -34.15
CA LEU A 130 -34.82 1.29 -35.49
C LEU A 130 -36.12 0.55 -35.83
N VAL A 131 -36.66 -0.26 -34.90
CA VAL A 131 -37.91 -1.00 -35.10
C VAL A 131 -39.10 -0.04 -35.33
N LYS A 132 -39.13 1.11 -34.65
CA LYS A 132 -40.18 2.14 -34.87
C LYS A 132 -40.16 2.75 -36.27
N ARG A 133 -39.02 2.78 -36.98
CA ARG A 133 -38.94 3.29 -38.37
C ARG A 133 -39.37 2.26 -39.42
N ILE A 134 -39.48 0.98 -39.06
CA ILE A 134 -39.84 -0.12 -39.98
C ILE A 134 -41.35 -0.43 -39.89
N GLN A 135 -42.17 0.47 -39.32
CA GLN A 135 -43.61 0.35 -39.49
C GLN A 135 -43.95 0.46 -40.99
N PRO A 136 -44.76 -0.46 -41.55
CA PRO A 136 -45.03 -0.48 -42.97
C PRO A 136 -45.69 0.85 -43.36
N ARG A 137 -45.08 1.58 -44.30
CA ARG A 137 -45.74 2.73 -44.95
C ARG A 137 -47.05 2.21 -45.52
N GLU A 138 -48.16 2.74 -45.02
CA GLU A 138 -49.47 2.54 -45.63
C GLU A 138 -49.37 2.88 -47.12
N VAL A 139 -49.68 1.89 -47.95
CA VAL A 139 -49.70 2.05 -49.41
C VAL A 139 -50.88 2.98 -49.74
N PRO A 140 -50.67 4.12 -50.41
CA PRO A 140 -51.77 5.03 -50.72
C PRO A 140 -52.81 4.33 -51.58
N LYS A 141 -54.08 4.32 -51.12
CA LYS A 141 -55.21 3.76 -51.85
C LYS A 141 -55.29 4.43 -53.23
N ARG A 142 -55.08 3.62 -54.26
CA ARG A 142 -55.15 4.01 -55.66
C ARG A 142 -56.59 4.42 -56.00
N TRP A 143 -56.74 5.61 -56.60
CA TRP A 143 -57.99 6.12 -57.14
C TRP A 143 -58.61 5.11 -58.11
N THR A 144 -59.90 4.79 -57.92
CA THR A 144 -60.73 4.11 -58.92
C THR A 144 -61.77 5.11 -59.45
N PRO A 145 -61.84 5.35 -60.77
CA PRO A 145 -62.84 6.23 -61.37
C PRO A 145 -64.12 5.46 -61.75
N TRP A 146 -65.17 6.28 -61.96
CA TRP A 146 -66.53 6.04 -62.45
C TRP A 146 -67.60 5.79 -61.37
#